data_AF-A0A7Y4RRE8-F1
#
_entry.id   AF-A0A7Y4RRE8-F1
#
_cell.length_a   1.000
_cell.length_b   1.000
_cell.length_c   1.000
_cell.angle_alpha   90.00
_cell.angle_beta   90.00
_cell.angle_gamma   90.00
#
_symmetry.space_group_name_H-M   'P 1'
#
loop_
_entity.id
_entity.type
_entity.pdbx_description
1 polymer ?
#
loop_
_entity_poly.entity_id
_entity_poly.type
_entity_poly.pdbx_seq_one_letter_code
_entity_poly.pdbx_strand_id
1 'polypeptide(L)'
;MAEPLDRTKLEELADGKVADILRAAASWAKDVPHALTPAIQAVCVRLAEMVADQRHYLAPLPEPQETERATVLTLTAERLRGASVTSNIQPLLQELADIELRATGSWSLVEGAQAQWIATAVQFLEGKAAALPSGERPDPYWADDVVAGIIASIRALIGIDELQARTEARYSGGHKRPMPEIES
;
A
#
# COMPACT_ATOMS: atom_id res chain seq x y z
N MET A 1 6.84 -8.64 -33.15
CA MET A 1 6.03 -7.43 -32.86
C MET A 1 5.27 -7.72 -31.59
N ALA A 2 5.45 -6.92 -30.53
CA ALA A 2 4.68 -7.10 -29.30
C ALA A 2 3.22 -6.71 -29.58
N GLU A 3 2.27 -7.51 -29.10
CA GLU A 3 0.85 -7.12 -29.14
C GLU A 3 0.67 -5.79 -28.40
N PRO A 4 -0.14 -4.86 -28.95
CA PRO A 4 -0.42 -3.61 -28.27
C PRO A 4 -1.13 -3.89 -26.93
N LEU A 5 -0.70 -3.20 -25.88
CA LEU A 5 -1.30 -3.28 -24.54
C LEU A 5 -2.81 -3.01 -24.63
N ASP A 6 -3.62 -3.96 -24.17
CA ASP A 6 -5.06 -3.79 -24.04
C ASP A 6 -5.36 -2.83 -22.89
N ARG A 7 -5.39 -1.54 -23.21
CA ARG A 7 -5.59 -0.46 -22.24
C ARG A 7 -6.89 -0.62 -21.45
N THR A 8 -7.97 -1.06 -22.10
CA THR A 8 -9.27 -1.24 -21.43
C THR A 8 -9.18 -2.30 -20.35
N LYS A 9 -8.50 -3.42 -20.63
CA LYS A 9 -8.24 -4.46 -19.62
C LYS A 9 -7.40 -3.95 -18.45
N LEU A 10 -6.37 -3.13 -18.70
CA LEU A 10 -5.54 -2.57 -17.64
C LEU A 10 -6.32 -1.56 -16.78
N GLU A 11 -7.21 -0.80 -17.39
CA GLU A 11 -8.17 0.07 -16.71
C GLU A 11 -9.12 -0.77 -15.83
N GLU A 12 -9.74 -1.85 -16.33
CA GLU A 12 -10.59 -2.71 -15.49
C GLU A 12 -9.84 -3.32 -14.30
N LEU A 13 -8.59 -3.76 -14.50
CA LEU A 13 -7.74 -4.29 -13.43
C LEU A 13 -7.44 -3.26 -12.34
N ALA A 14 -7.15 -2.02 -12.73
CA ALA A 14 -6.94 -0.94 -11.77
C ALA A 14 -8.24 -0.60 -11.01
N ASP A 15 -9.42 -0.74 -11.61
CA ASP A 15 -10.70 -0.47 -10.94
C ASP A 15 -10.99 -1.54 -9.90
N GLY A 16 -10.72 -2.80 -10.24
CA GLY A 16 -10.76 -3.91 -9.30
C GLY A 16 -9.85 -3.69 -8.09
N LYS A 17 -8.59 -3.26 -8.33
CA LYS A 17 -7.65 -2.95 -7.24
C LYS A 17 -8.14 -1.82 -6.34
N VAL A 18 -8.65 -0.73 -6.90
CA VAL A 18 -9.24 0.37 -6.11
C VAL A 18 -10.40 -0.14 -5.27
N ALA A 19 -11.31 -0.92 -5.84
CA ALA A 19 -12.45 -1.48 -5.13
C ALA A 19 -12.02 -2.40 -3.98
N ASP A 20 -11.01 -3.25 -4.19
CA ASP A 20 -10.50 -4.15 -3.17
C ASP A 20 -9.77 -3.40 -2.04
N ILE A 21 -9.00 -2.36 -2.35
CA ILE A 21 -8.34 -1.49 -1.37
C ILE A 21 -9.39 -0.81 -0.48
N LEU A 22 -10.44 -0.23 -1.08
CA LEU A 22 -11.51 0.42 -0.33
C LEU A 22 -12.32 -0.58 0.50
N ARG A 23 -12.52 -1.81 0.00
CA ARG A 23 -13.17 -2.89 0.76
C ARG A 23 -12.31 -3.29 1.98
N ALA A 24 -11.00 -3.36 1.83
CA ALA A 24 -10.08 -3.64 2.93
C ALA A 24 -10.12 -2.52 3.98
N ALA A 25 -10.10 -1.24 3.56
CA ALA A 25 -10.28 -0.12 4.47
C ALA A 25 -11.58 -0.24 5.27
N ALA A 26 -12.68 -0.55 4.57
CA ALA A 26 -13.98 -0.72 5.20
C ALA A 26 -14.02 -1.91 6.17
N SER A 27 -13.30 -3.00 5.91
CA SER A 27 -13.24 -4.13 6.86
C SER A 27 -12.51 -3.76 8.13
N TRP A 28 -11.39 -3.03 8.05
CA TRP A 28 -10.65 -2.57 9.23
C TRP A 28 -11.41 -1.50 10.03
N ALA A 29 -12.35 -0.80 9.38
CA ALA A 29 -13.22 0.16 10.04
C ALA A 29 -14.46 -0.46 10.72
N LYS A 30 -14.68 -1.78 10.65
CA LYS A 30 -15.87 -2.43 11.24
C LYS A 30 -15.82 -2.52 12.76
N ASP A 31 -14.64 -2.76 13.30
CA ASP A 31 -14.44 -3.08 14.72
C ASP A 31 -13.99 -1.86 15.53
N VAL A 32 -14.12 -0.66 14.94
CA VAL A 32 -13.75 0.62 15.54
C VAL A 32 -14.95 1.59 15.49
N PRO A 33 -14.98 2.64 16.34
CA PRO A 33 -16.02 3.65 16.31
C PRO A 33 -16.24 4.22 14.91
N HIS A 34 -17.51 4.29 14.48
CA HIS A 34 -17.90 4.78 13.14
C HIS A 34 -17.38 6.19 12.81
N ALA A 35 -17.17 7.02 13.83
CA ALA A 35 -16.57 8.35 13.67
C ALA A 35 -15.15 8.31 13.08
N LEU A 36 -14.44 7.18 13.22
CA LEU A 36 -13.07 7.01 12.71
C LEU A 36 -13.02 6.43 11.29
N THR A 37 -14.14 5.94 10.74
CA THR A 37 -14.18 5.35 9.39
C THR A 37 -13.57 6.26 8.32
N PRO A 38 -13.87 7.58 8.26
CA PRO A 38 -13.26 8.46 7.26
C PRO A 38 -11.74 8.63 7.43
N ALA A 39 -11.26 8.61 8.68
CA ALA A 39 -9.83 8.72 8.99
C ALA A 39 -9.07 7.46 8.56
N ILE A 40 -9.66 6.28 8.81
CA ILE A 40 -9.12 4.99 8.37
C ILE A 40 -9.09 4.91 6.85
N GLN A 41 -10.14 5.38 6.18
CA GLN A 41 -10.17 5.47 4.72
C GLN A 41 -9.06 6.38 4.18
N ALA A 42 -8.86 7.56 4.78
CA ALA A 42 -7.79 8.49 4.39
C ALA A 42 -6.39 7.86 4.53
N VAL A 43 -6.14 7.17 5.66
CA VAL A 43 -4.90 6.42 5.88
C VAL A 43 -4.72 5.31 4.85
N CYS A 44 -5.77 4.55 4.54
CA CYS A 44 -5.72 3.49 3.54
C CYS A 44 -5.37 4.01 2.14
N VAL A 45 -6.04 5.08 1.70
CA VAL A 45 -5.76 5.72 0.40
C VAL A 45 -4.31 6.18 0.34
N ARG A 46 -3.81 6.85 1.39
CA ARG A 46 -2.45 7.39 1.40
C ARG A 46 -1.37 6.30 1.42
N LEU A 47 -1.59 5.23 2.19
CA LEU A 47 -0.68 4.07 2.21
C LEU A 47 -0.70 3.33 0.87
N ALA A 48 -1.86 3.23 0.21
CA ALA A 48 -1.98 2.60 -1.10
C ALA A 48 -1.24 3.37 -2.19
N GLU A 49 -1.33 4.70 -2.19
CA GLU A 49 -0.51 5.55 -3.06
C GLU A 49 0.98 5.32 -2.85
N MET A 50 1.44 5.29 -1.59
CA MET A 50 2.85 5.08 -1.27
C MET A 50 3.34 3.72 -1.77
N VAL A 51 2.60 2.64 -1.51
CA VAL A 51 2.98 1.29 -1.96
C VAL A 51 2.96 1.21 -3.49
N ALA A 52 1.99 1.86 -4.13
CA ALA A 52 1.92 1.96 -5.59
C ALA A 52 3.04 2.83 -6.19
N ASP A 53 3.65 3.75 -5.44
CA ASP A 53 4.80 4.55 -5.87
C ASP A 53 6.15 3.85 -5.61
N GLN A 54 6.22 2.92 -4.65
CA GLN A 54 7.39 2.09 -4.32
C GLN A 54 7.71 0.99 -5.34
N ARG A 55 7.32 1.15 -6.62
CA ARG A 55 7.45 0.15 -7.70
C ARG A 55 8.87 -0.36 -7.91
N HIS A 56 9.86 0.48 -7.61
CA HIS A 56 11.28 0.14 -7.73
C HIS A 56 11.76 -0.92 -6.71
N TYR A 57 10.97 -1.19 -5.66
CA TYR A 57 11.23 -2.27 -4.71
C TYR A 57 10.60 -3.60 -5.14
N LEU A 58 9.80 -3.63 -6.21
CA LEU A 58 9.29 -4.87 -6.76
C LEU A 58 10.38 -5.53 -7.61
N ALA A 59 10.54 -6.85 -7.48
CA ALA A 59 11.38 -7.60 -8.40
C ALA A 59 10.91 -7.35 -9.85
N PRO A 60 11.85 -7.14 -10.79
CA PRO A 60 11.51 -6.90 -12.19
C PRO A 60 10.84 -8.15 -12.79
N LEU A 61 9.80 -7.92 -13.57
CA LEU A 61 9.14 -8.94 -14.40
C LEU A 61 9.72 -8.91 -15.83
N PRO A 62 9.58 -10.01 -16.59
CA PRO A 62 9.81 -9.97 -18.04
C PRO A 62 8.86 -8.98 -18.73
N GLU A 63 9.24 -8.49 -19.90
CA GLU A 63 8.31 -7.78 -20.78
C GLU A 63 7.39 -8.79 -21.50
N PRO A 64 6.11 -8.45 -21.72
CA PRO A 64 5.45 -7.16 -21.48
C PRO A 64 4.89 -6.96 -20.05
N GLN A 65 5.05 -7.94 -19.15
CA GLN A 65 4.38 -7.94 -17.86
C GLN A 65 4.83 -6.81 -16.93
N GLU A 66 6.10 -6.38 -17.03
CA GLU A 66 6.59 -5.21 -16.28
C GLU A 66 5.84 -3.94 -16.68
N THR A 67 5.71 -3.70 -17.98
CA THR A 67 4.98 -2.55 -18.51
C THR A 67 3.50 -2.59 -18.12
N GLU A 68 2.85 -3.75 -18.20
CA GLU A 68 1.45 -3.94 -17.76
C GLU A 68 1.29 -3.62 -16.26
N ARG A 69 2.17 -4.19 -15.42
CA ARG A 69 2.15 -3.94 -13.97
C ARG A 69 2.35 -2.47 -13.65
N ALA A 70 3.37 -1.84 -14.24
CA ALA A 70 3.66 -0.42 -14.03
C ALA A 70 2.46 0.45 -14.41
N THR A 71 1.79 0.13 -15.52
CA THR A 71 0.60 0.83 -16.00
C THR A 71 -0.58 0.68 -15.04
N VAL A 72 -0.89 -0.55 -14.60
CA VAL A 72 -1.98 -0.79 -13.64
C VAL A 72 -1.75 -0.06 -12.32
N LEU A 73 -0.51 -0.05 -11.82
CA LEU A 73 -0.17 0.67 -10.58
C LEU A 73 -0.28 2.18 -10.73
N THR A 74 0.14 2.75 -11.88
CA THR A 74 -0.10 4.18 -12.18
C THR A 74 -1.61 4.47 -12.16
N LEU A 75 -2.41 3.70 -12.90
CA LEU A 75 -3.86 3.92 -13.00
C LEU A 75 -4.55 3.76 -11.62
N THR A 76 -4.11 2.79 -10.81
CA THR A 76 -4.62 2.59 -9.45
C THR A 76 -4.34 3.83 -8.60
N ALA A 77 -3.11 4.34 -8.60
CA ALA A 77 -2.74 5.53 -7.85
C ALA A 77 -3.49 6.79 -8.33
N GLU A 78 -3.65 6.97 -9.65
CA GLU A 78 -4.43 8.07 -10.22
C GLU A 78 -5.90 8.04 -9.78
N ARG A 79 -6.52 6.85 -9.75
CA ARG A 79 -7.92 6.70 -9.34
C ARG A 79 -8.13 6.87 -7.85
N LEU A 80 -7.18 6.42 -7.02
CA LEU A 80 -7.19 6.68 -5.58
C LEU A 80 -7.13 8.18 -5.27
N ARG A 81 -6.43 8.97 -6.10
CA ARG A 81 -6.42 10.45 -6.03
C ARG A 81 -7.69 11.11 -6.59
N GLY A 82 -8.51 10.35 -7.30
CA GLY A 82 -9.70 10.86 -7.98
C GLY A 82 -10.80 11.30 -7.00
N ALA A 83 -11.59 12.31 -7.42
CA ALA A 83 -12.65 12.89 -6.60
C ALA A 83 -13.70 11.87 -6.13
N SER A 84 -13.92 10.78 -6.88
CA SER A 84 -14.83 9.70 -6.50
C SER A 84 -14.42 8.97 -5.22
N VAL A 85 -13.12 8.98 -4.91
CA VAL A 85 -12.54 8.38 -3.70
C VAL A 85 -12.31 9.43 -2.63
N THR A 86 -11.83 10.62 -3.02
CA THR A 86 -11.28 11.60 -2.08
C THR A 86 -12.27 12.65 -1.59
N SER A 87 -13.42 12.87 -2.24
CA SER A 87 -14.30 14.03 -1.97
C SER A 87 -14.67 14.20 -0.49
N ASN A 88 -14.91 13.11 0.23
CA ASN A 88 -15.36 13.12 1.62
C ASN A 88 -14.22 13.03 2.64
N ILE A 89 -13.00 12.78 2.17
CA ILE A 89 -11.80 12.61 3.00
C ILE A 89 -10.71 13.66 2.70
N GLN A 90 -10.95 14.57 1.75
CA GLN A 90 -9.98 15.58 1.33
C GLN A 90 -9.37 16.38 2.49
N PRO A 91 -10.13 16.85 3.51
CA PRO A 91 -9.54 17.55 4.65
C PRO A 91 -8.59 16.66 5.47
N LEU A 92 -8.91 15.37 5.60
CA LEU A 92 -8.10 14.40 6.33
C LEU A 92 -6.83 14.04 5.57
N LEU A 93 -6.92 13.94 4.24
CA LEU A 93 -5.76 13.77 3.36
C LEU A 93 -4.81 14.98 3.44
N GLN A 94 -5.36 16.20 3.50
CA GLN A 94 -4.56 17.41 3.68
C GLN A 94 -3.85 17.41 5.05
N GLU A 95 -4.57 17.05 6.12
CA GLU A 95 -3.97 16.97 7.46
C GLU A 95 -2.84 15.94 7.55
N LEU A 96 -3.02 14.77 6.91
CA LEU A 96 -1.96 13.77 6.78
C LEU A 96 -0.74 14.33 6.03
N ALA A 97 -0.94 15.05 4.93
CA ALA A 97 0.12 15.70 4.18
C ALA A 97 0.84 16.79 5.00
N ASP A 98 0.11 17.53 5.83
CA ASP A 98 0.70 18.56 6.71
C ASP A 98 1.53 17.93 7.85
N ILE A 99 1.16 16.74 8.32
CA ILE A 99 1.98 15.96 9.28
C ILE A 99 3.24 15.44 8.57
N GLU A 100 3.10 14.87 7.37
CA GLU A 100 4.22 14.40 6.54
C GLU A 100 5.24 15.51 6.28
N LEU A 101 4.79 16.67 5.80
CA LEU A 101 5.64 17.83 5.50
C LEU A 101 6.42 18.32 6.74
N ARG A 102 5.81 18.23 7.92
CA ARG A 102 6.49 18.56 9.19
C ARG A 102 7.49 17.48 9.61
N ALA A 103 7.24 16.23 9.23
CA ALA A 103 8.02 15.08 9.65
C ALA A 103 9.29 14.85 8.79
N THR A 104 9.34 15.27 7.51
CA THR A 104 10.54 15.47 6.66
C THR A 104 10.14 15.69 5.18
N GLY A 105 11.02 16.21 4.31
CA GLY A 105 10.70 16.45 2.89
C GLY A 105 10.99 15.23 1.98
N SER A 106 10.00 14.84 1.16
CA SER A 106 10.07 13.86 0.04
C SER A 106 10.37 12.40 0.41
N TRP A 107 9.32 11.62 0.65
CA TRP A 107 9.36 10.29 1.26
C TRP A 107 9.32 9.16 0.23
N SER A 108 9.06 9.46 -1.04
CA SER A 108 9.08 8.48 -2.12
C SER A 108 10.49 8.04 -2.54
N LEU A 109 11.54 8.69 -2.04
CA LEU A 109 12.93 8.50 -2.48
C LEU A 109 13.90 8.01 -1.39
N VAL A 110 13.48 7.90 -0.13
CA VAL A 110 14.39 7.61 0.99
C VAL A 110 14.07 6.25 1.64
N GLU A 111 15.06 5.37 1.65
CA GLU A 111 15.05 4.13 2.43
C GLU A 111 14.92 4.49 3.93
N GLY A 112 13.74 4.21 4.52
CA GLY A 112 13.37 4.63 5.88
C GLY A 112 12.05 5.41 5.97
N ALA A 113 11.57 5.96 4.85
CA ALA A 113 10.31 6.71 4.79
C ALA A 113 9.08 5.87 5.14
N GLN A 114 9.12 4.54 4.95
CA GLN A 114 7.99 3.67 5.28
C GLN A 114 7.72 3.63 6.79
N ALA A 115 8.76 3.51 7.62
CA ALA A 115 8.61 3.47 9.08
C ALA A 115 8.06 4.79 9.62
N GLN A 116 8.51 5.90 9.03
CA GLN A 116 7.98 7.22 9.37
C GLN A 116 6.51 7.36 8.93
N TRP A 117 6.11 6.78 7.80
CA TRP A 117 4.71 6.83 7.33
C TRP A 117 3.79 6.05 8.25
N ILE A 118 4.24 4.88 8.68
CA ILE A 118 3.53 4.06 9.67
C ILE A 118 3.34 4.88 10.94
N ALA A 119 4.41 5.48 11.48
CA ALA A 119 4.32 6.32 12.67
C ALA A 119 3.36 7.52 12.49
N THR A 120 3.43 8.21 11.35
CA THR A 120 2.51 9.31 11.01
C THR A 120 1.05 8.86 10.95
N ALA A 121 0.77 7.72 10.32
CA ALA A 121 -0.57 7.17 10.21
C ALA A 121 -1.14 6.77 11.59
N VAL A 122 -0.32 6.11 12.43
CA VAL A 122 -0.67 5.75 13.80
C VAL A 122 -0.97 7.02 14.61
N GLN A 123 -0.05 7.98 14.63
CA GLN A 123 -0.22 9.24 15.35
C GLN A 123 -1.47 10.00 14.91
N PHE A 124 -1.76 10.02 13.60
CA PHE A 124 -2.95 10.65 13.06
C PHE A 124 -4.23 9.97 13.57
N LEU A 125 -4.31 8.64 13.49
CA LEU A 125 -5.48 7.88 13.97
C LEU A 125 -5.67 8.03 15.49
N GLU A 126 -4.59 7.96 16.27
CA GLU A 126 -4.62 8.22 17.70
C GLU A 126 -5.13 9.63 18.02
N GLY A 127 -4.69 10.64 17.27
CA GLY A 127 -5.19 12.01 17.37
C GLY A 127 -6.69 12.11 17.10
N LYS A 128 -7.20 11.38 16.10
CA LYS A 128 -8.65 11.31 15.82
C LYS A 128 -9.43 10.60 16.91
N ALA A 129 -8.91 9.49 17.45
CA ALA A 129 -9.51 8.79 18.58
C ALA A 129 -9.52 9.65 19.86
N ALA A 130 -8.46 10.42 20.12
CA ALA A 130 -8.38 11.29 21.29
C ALA A 130 -9.46 12.39 21.31
N ALA A 131 -9.94 12.81 20.14
CA ALA A 131 -11.04 13.76 19.99
C ALA A 131 -12.42 13.16 20.33
N LEU A 132 -12.54 11.83 20.43
CA LEU A 132 -13.78 11.16 20.83
C LEU A 132 -14.03 11.24 22.35
N PRO A 133 -15.30 11.18 22.79
CA PRO A 133 -15.65 10.99 24.19
C PRO A 133 -14.93 9.77 24.78
N SER A 134 -14.51 9.84 26.05
CA SER A 134 -13.67 8.79 26.66
C SER A 134 -14.28 7.38 26.59
N GLY A 135 -15.61 7.26 26.63
CA GLY A 135 -16.32 5.98 26.53
C GLY A 135 -16.47 5.43 25.10
N GLU A 136 -16.09 6.21 24.08
CA GLU A 136 -16.14 5.84 22.66
C GLU A 136 -14.75 5.67 22.06
N ARG A 137 -13.69 5.79 22.86
CA ARG A 137 -12.32 5.61 22.38
C ARG A 137 -12.04 4.12 22.16
N PRO A 138 -11.34 3.75 21.08
CA PRO A 138 -10.91 2.38 20.90
C PRO A 138 -9.93 1.93 21.99
N ASP A 139 -9.69 0.63 22.06
CA ASP A 139 -8.69 0.04 22.94
C ASP A 139 -7.27 0.56 22.62
N PRO A 140 -6.33 0.53 23.58
CA PRO A 140 -4.93 0.83 23.32
C PRO A 140 -4.36 0.00 22.16
N TYR A 141 -3.43 0.58 21.39
CA TYR A 141 -2.76 -0.05 20.23
C TYR A 141 -3.63 -0.39 19.01
N TRP A 142 -4.93 -0.04 19.02
CA TRP A 142 -5.83 -0.26 17.89
C TRP A 142 -5.30 0.35 16.56
N ALA A 143 -4.64 1.51 16.66
CA ALA A 143 -4.16 2.24 15.50
C ALA A 143 -3.00 1.49 14.83
N ASP A 144 -2.11 0.88 15.61
CA ASP A 144 -1.03 0.02 15.09
C ASP A 144 -1.61 -1.19 14.34
N ASP A 145 -2.59 -1.87 14.94
CA ASP A 145 -3.25 -3.04 14.33
C ASP A 145 -3.94 -2.69 13.02
N VAL A 146 -4.70 -1.58 13.00
CA VAL A 146 -5.38 -1.08 11.80
C VAL A 146 -4.37 -0.71 10.71
N VAL A 147 -3.31 0.04 11.05
CA VAL A 147 -2.30 0.45 10.07
C VAL A 147 -1.54 -0.76 9.53
N ALA A 148 -1.13 -1.70 10.40
CA ALA A 148 -0.45 -2.93 9.99
C ALA A 148 -1.36 -3.79 9.08
N GLY A 149 -2.63 -3.93 9.45
CA GLY A 149 -3.63 -4.66 8.69
C GLY A 149 -3.90 -4.06 7.31
N ILE A 150 -4.00 -2.74 7.22
CA ILE A 150 -4.13 -2.00 5.96
C ILE A 150 -2.90 -2.22 5.07
N ILE A 151 -1.68 -2.10 5.62
CA ILE A 151 -0.44 -2.31 4.86
C ILE A 151 -0.36 -3.73 4.32
N ALA A 152 -0.64 -4.74 5.15
CA ALA A 152 -0.64 -6.13 4.74
C ALA A 152 -1.66 -6.38 3.62
N SER A 153 -2.87 -5.81 3.75
CA SER A 153 -3.92 -5.92 2.73
C SER A 153 -3.50 -5.29 1.40
N ILE A 154 -2.94 -4.08 1.43
CA ILE A 154 -2.46 -3.36 0.25
C ILE A 154 -1.31 -4.12 -0.43
N ARG A 155 -0.35 -4.65 0.36
CA ARG A 155 0.77 -5.43 -0.18
C ARG A 155 0.31 -6.69 -0.89
N ALA A 156 -0.65 -7.41 -0.30
CA ALA A 156 -1.27 -8.57 -0.93
C ALA A 156 -2.00 -8.18 -2.24
N LEU A 157 -2.76 -7.10 -2.23
CA LEU A 157 -3.53 -6.63 -3.41
C LEU A 157 -2.64 -6.08 -4.54
N ILE A 158 -1.49 -5.48 -4.20
CA ILE A 158 -0.52 -4.98 -5.17
C ILE A 158 0.41 -6.11 -5.66
N GLY A 159 0.43 -7.26 -4.98
CA GLY A 159 1.18 -8.44 -5.38
C GLY A 159 2.62 -8.44 -4.88
N ILE A 160 2.93 -7.73 -3.80
CA ILE A 160 4.27 -7.72 -3.19
C ILE A 160 4.61 -9.09 -2.60
N ASP A 161 3.66 -9.72 -1.91
CA ASP A 161 3.91 -10.97 -1.16
C ASP A 161 4.08 -12.20 -2.08
N GLU A 162 3.33 -12.29 -3.18
CA GLU A 162 3.51 -13.34 -4.19
C GLU A 162 4.88 -13.24 -4.88
N LEU A 163 5.41 -12.03 -5.00
CA LEU A 163 6.69 -11.76 -5.65
C LEU A 163 7.87 -12.02 -4.70
N GLN A 164 7.71 -11.68 -3.42
CA GLN A 164 8.68 -11.96 -2.37
C GLN A 164 8.79 -13.47 -2.13
N ALA A 165 7.67 -14.19 -2.07
CA ALA A 165 7.65 -15.65 -1.98
C ALA A 165 8.32 -16.34 -3.20
N ARG A 166 8.12 -15.81 -4.42
CA ARG A 166 8.81 -16.33 -5.63
C ARG A 166 10.30 -16.02 -5.65
N THR A 167 10.70 -14.89 -5.10
CA THR A 167 12.10 -14.49 -4.97
C THR A 167 12.81 -15.36 -3.92
N GLU A 168 12.22 -15.52 -2.74
CA GLU A 168 12.70 -16.42 -1.71
C GLU A 168 12.76 -17.88 -2.19
N ALA A 169 11.78 -18.35 -2.98
CA ALA A 169 11.83 -19.68 -3.62
C ALA A 169 12.97 -19.83 -4.63
N ARG A 170 13.33 -18.76 -5.36
CA ARG A 170 14.47 -18.75 -6.29
C ARG A 170 15.82 -18.77 -5.60
N TYR A 171 15.94 -18.17 -4.42
CA TYR A 171 17.19 -18.12 -3.64
C TYR A 171 17.32 -19.23 -2.58
N SER A 172 16.22 -19.85 -2.16
CA SER A 172 16.20 -21.06 -1.29
C SER A 172 16.35 -22.37 -2.07
N GLY A 173 16.15 -22.34 -3.40
CA GLY A 173 16.51 -23.42 -4.32
C GLY A 173 18.03 -23.54 -4.47
N GLY A 174 18.65 -24.26 -3.53
CA GLY A 174 20.09 -24.38 -3.35
C GLY A 174 20.90 -24.48 -4.64
N HIS A 175 21.87 -23.57 -4.76
CA HIS A 175 23.05 -23.76 -5.60
C HIS A 175 23.76 -25.06 -5.19
N LYS A 176 23.44 -26.18 -5.83
CA LYS A 176 24.39 -27.28 -5.93
C LYS A 176 25.55 -26.76 -6.79
N ARG A 177 26.61 -26.28 -6.13
CA ARG A 177 27.92 -26.10 -6.74
C ARG A 177 28.27 -27.40 -7.48
N PRO A 178 28.56 -27.39 -8.78
CA PRO A 178 29.20 -28.54 -9.40
C PRO A 178 30.59 -28.66 -8.77
N MET A 179 30.83 -29.78 -8.10
CA MET A 179 32.15 -30.16 -7.62
C MET A 179 33.01 -30.40 -8.86
N PRO A 180 34.22 -29.82 -8.99
CA PRO A 180 35.08 -30.14 -10.11
C PRO A 180 35.50 -31.61 -10.00
N GLU A 181 35.26 -32.37 -11.07
CA GLU A 181 35.82 -33.71 -11.26
C GLU A 181 37.34 -33.61 -11.18
N ILE A 182 37.93 -34.30 -10.21
CA ILE A 182 39.37 -34.53 -10.15
C ILE A 182 39.63 -35.72 -11.07
N GLU A 183 40.06 -35.44 -12.31
CA GLU A 183 40.58 -36.46 -13.21
C GLU A 183 41.82 -37.11 -12.56
N SER A 184 41.82 -38.45 -12.55
CA SER A 184 42.90 -39.32 -12.07
C SER A 184 43.81 -39.76 -13.22
#